data_AF-A0A015K687-F1
#
_entry.id   AF-A0A015K687-F1
#
_cell.length_a   1.000
_cell.length_b   1.000
_cell.length_c   1.000
_cell.angle_alpha   90.00
_cell.angle_beta   90.00
_cell.angle_gamma   90.00
#
_symmetry.space_group_name_H-M   'P 1'
#
loop_
_entity.id
_entity.type
_entity.pdbx_description
1 polymer ?
#
loop_
_entity_poly.entity_id
_entity_poly.type
_entity_poly.pdbx_seq_one_letter_code
_entity_poly.pdbx_strand_id
1 'polypeptide(L)' 'MPSQKSQKQLRRQRIISRIYRRRIRLNVPIINNRDTLRRIANLPQQITNDPLTAQFFGGFSFH' A
#
# COMPACT_ATOMS: atom_id res chain seq x y z
N MET A 1 8.01 20.97 26.10
CA MET A 1 8.94 20.27 25.19
C MET A 1 8.19 19.12 24.51
N PRO A 2 8.02 19.11 23.17
CA PRO A 2 7.38 17.98 22.50
C PRO A 2 8.22 16.72 22.74
N SER A 3 7.58 15.65 23.21
CA SER A 3 8.28 14.40 23.52
C SER A 3 9.01 13.87 22.29
N GLN A 4 10.11 13.13 22.48
CA GLN A 4 10.89 12.54 21.38
C GLN A 4 10.01 11.74 20.39
N LYS A 5 8.93 11.11 20.90
CA LYS A 5 7.91 10.41 20.10
C LYS A 5 7.15 11.36 19.15
N SER A 6 6.75 12.54 19.63
CA SER A 6 6.08 13.58 18.84
C SER A 6 6.98 14.12 17.73
N GLN A 7 8.26 14.37 18.01
CA GLN A 7 9.22 14.84 16.99
C GLN A 7 9.45 13.81 15.88
N LYS A 8 9.55 12.52 16.24
CA LYS A 8 9.69 11.42 15.26
C LYS A 8 8.46 11.32 14.35
N GLN A 9 7.27 11.52 14.91
CA GLN A 9 6.01 11.50 14.16
C GLN A 9 5.90 12.69 13.19
N LEU A 10 6.27 13.90 13.64
CA LEU A 10 6.33 15.10 12.80
C LEU A 10 7.34 14.96 11.65
N ARG A 11 8.52 14.39 11.91
CA ARG A 11 9.50 14.06 10.86
C ARG A 11 8.90 13.10 9.82
N ARG A 12 8.22 12.04 10.28
CA ARG A 12 7.53 11.09 9.39
C ARG A 12 6.49 11.78 8.51
N GLN A 13 5.62 12.62 9.08
CA GLN A 13 4.59 13.34 8.34
C GLN A 13 5.17 14.28 7.27
N ARG A 14 6.29 14.96 7.57
CA ARG A 14 6.99 15.82 6.60
C ARG A 14 7.53 15.03 5.41
N ILE A 15 8.10 13.85 5.64
CA ILE A 15 8.60 12.97 4.58
C ILE A 15 7.44 12.48 3.71
N ILE A 16 6.36 11.98 4.32
CA ILE A 16 5.16 11.52 3.60
C ILE A 16 4.59 12.65 2.73
N SER A 17 4.46 13.85 3.30
CA SER A 17 3.95 15.02 2.57
C SER A 17 4.83 15.42 1.39
N ARG A 18 6.17 15.33 1.51
CA ARG A 18 7.09 15.59 0.40
C ARG A 18 6.93 14.57 -0.72
N ILE A 19 6.83 13.29 -0.39
CA ILE A 19 6.64 12.21 -1.37
C ILE A 19 5.29 12.40 -2.08
N TYR A 20 4.23 12.68 -1.33
CA TYR A 20 2.88 12.92 -1.86
C TYR A 20 2.87 14.08 -2.87
N ARG A 21 3.43 15.25 -2.50
CA ARG A 21 3.54 16.40 -3.42
C ARG A 21 4.39 16.10 -4.65
N ARG A 22 5.48 15.35 -4.50
CA ARG A 22 6.34 14.96 -5.63
C ARG A 22 5.60 14.04 -6.60
N ARG A 23 4.81 13.08 -6.11
CA ARG A 23 4.01 12.20 -6.95
C ARG A 23 2.93 12.95 -7.73
N ILE A 24 2.24 13.90 -7.10
CA ILE A 24 1.27 14.77 -7.79
C ILE A 24 1.94 15.51 -8.94
N ARG A 25 3.10 16.15 -8.70
CA ARG A 25 3.83 16.90 -9.75
C ARG A 25 4.26 16.02 -10.92
N LEU A 26 4.58 14.76 -10.67
CA LEU A 26 5.03 13.82 -11.70
C LEU A 26 3.88 13.04 -12.34
N ASN A 27 2.61 13.37 -12.03
CA ASN A 27 1.43 12.61 -12.42
C ASN A 27 1.55 11.11 -12.11
N VAL A 28 2.32 10.76 -11.07
CA VAL A 28 2.48 9.37 -10.63
C VAL A 28 1.27 9.03 -9.75
N PRO A 29 0.50 7.98 -10.08
CA PRO A 29 -0.61 7.56 -9.24
C PRO A 29 -0.12 7.31 -7.81
N ILE A 30 -0.84 7.90 -6.86
CA ILE A 30 -0.64 7.59 -5.45
C ILE A 30 -1.41 6.30 -5.21
N ILE A 31 -0.72 5.19 -5.42
CA ILE A 31 -1.27 3.86 -5.22
C ILE A 31 -1.53 3.70 -3.73
N ASN A 32 -2.79 3.84 -3.32
CA ASN A 32 -3.22 3.42 -2.00
C ASN A 32 -3.28 1.89 -1.98
N ASN A 33 -2.15 1.27 -1.63
CA ASN A 33 -2.04 -0.19 -1.56
C ASN A 33 -3.13 -0.80 -0.66
N ARG A 34 -3.68 -0.06 0.32
CA ARG A 34 -4.73 -0.58 1.20
C ARG A 34 -6.02 -0.89 0.44
N ASP A 35 -6.47 0.01 -0.43
CA ASP A 35 -7.70 -0.21 -1.21
C ASP A 35 -7.48 -1.27 -2.28
N THR A 36 -6.31 -1.27 -2.92
CA THR A 36 -5.93 -2.30 -3.89
C THR A 36 -5.89 -3.69 -3.25
N LEU A 37 -5.22 -3.83 -2.10
CA LEU A 37 -5.14 -5.09 -1.37
C LEU A 37 -6.52 -5.54 -0.87
N ARG A 38 -7.36 -4.61 -0.41
CA ARG A 38 -8.75 -4.92 0.00
C ARG A 38 -9.59 -5.41 -1.16
N ARG A 39 -9.43 -4.83 -2.36
CA ARG A 39 -10.11 -5.30 -3.58
C ARG A 39 -9.62 -6.68 -4.00
N ILE A 40 -8.31 -6.95 -3.91
CA ILE A 40 -7.74 -8.28 -4.20
C ILE A 40 -8.29 -9.33 -3.23
N ALA A 41 -8.29 -9.04 -1.93
CA ALA A 41 -8.82 -9.94 -0.90
C ALA A 41 -10.33 -10.23 -1.06
N ASN A 42 -11.07 -9.33 -1.70
CA ASN A 42 -12.50 -9.48 -1.95
C ASN A 42 -12.83 -10.08 -3.33
N LEU A 43 -11.83 -10.52 -4.10
CA LEU A 43 -12.08 -11.22 -5.37
C LEU A 43 -12.73 -12.59 -5.11
N PRO A 44 -13.60 -13.07 -6.02
CA PRO A 44 -14.15 -14.42 -5.93
C PRO A 44 -13.05 -15.47 -5.83
N GLN A 45 -13.20 -16.43 -4.90
CA GLN A 45 -12.19 -17.47 -4.64
C GLN A 45 -11.82 -18.30 -5.89
N GLN A 46 -12.74 -18.44 -6.85
CA GLN A 46 -12.49 -19.11 -8.12
C GLN A 46 -11.38 -18.46 -8.94
N ILE A 47 -11.15 -17.14 -8.79
CA ILE A 47 -10.09 -16.41 -9.50
C ILE A 47 -8.76 -16.49 -8.72
N THR A 48 -8.81 -16.46 -7.38
CA THR A 48 -7.60 -16.53 -6.54
C THR A 48 -7.01 -17.93 -6.45
N ASN A 49 -7.82 -18.98 -6.66
CA ASN A 49 -7.38 -20.38 -6.69
C ASN A 49 -6.93 -20.85 -8.07
N ASP A 50 -6.90 -19.96 -9.07
CA ASP A 50 -6.31 -20.25 -10.38
C ASP A 50 -4.79 -20.50 -10.21
N PRO A 51 -4.24 -21.60 -10.74
CA PRO A 51 -2.80 -21.90 -10.68
C PRO A 51 -1.91 -20.75 -11.13
N LEU A 52 -2.34 -19.95 -12.12
CA LEU A 52 -1.59 -18.77 -12.59
C LEU A 52 -1.53 -17.68 -11.51
N THR A 53 -2.63 -17.46 -10.79
CA THR A 53 -2.69 -16.52 -9.67
C THR A 53 -1.82 -16.99 -8.51
N ALA A 54 -1.85 -18.29 -8.18
CA ALA A 54 -0.98 -18.87 -7.16
C ALA A 54 0.51 -18.71 -7.52
N GLN A 55 0.88 -18.89 -8.79
CA GLN A 55 2.25 -18.70 -9.25
C GLN A 55 2.70 -17.23 -9.19
N PHE A 56 1.82 -16.29 -9.55
CA PHE A 56 2.10 -14.84 -9.48
C PHE A 56 2.38 -14.37 -8.04
N PHE A 57 1.63 -14.89 -7.07
CA PHE A 57 1.81 -14.55 -5.65
C PHE A 57 2.81 -15.48 -4.92
N GLY A 58 3.55 -16.33 -5.64
CA GLY A 58 4.55 -17.21 -5.04
C GLY A 58 3.97 -18.22 -4.04
N GLY A 59 2.73 -18.65 -4.25
CA GLY A 59 2.00 -19.57 -3.36
C GLY A 59 1.39 -18.90 -2.12
N PHE A 60 1.44 -17.57 -2.00
CA PHE A 60 0.78 -16.85 -0.91
C PHE A 60 -0.75 -16.95 -1.05
N SER A 61 -1.40 -17.44 0.00
CA SER A 61 -2.85 -17.62 0.08
C SER A 61 -3.49 -16.52 0.93
N PHE A 62 -4.65 -16.02 0.50
CA PHE A 62 -5.41 -14.98 1.21
C PHE A 62 -6.43 -15.54 2.23
N HIS A 63 -6.38 -16.85 2.50
CA HIS A 63 -7.23 -17.56 3.45
C HIS A 63 -6.88 -17.24 4.91
#